data_AF-A0AAW9I8K3-F1
#
_entry.id   AF-A0AAW9I8K3-F1
#
_cell.length_a   1.000
_cell.length_b   1.000
_cell.length_c   1.000
_cell.angle_alpha   90.00
_cell.angle_beta   90.00
_cell.angle_gamma   90.00
#
_symmetry.space_group_name_H-M   'P 1'
#
loop_
_entity.id
_entity.type
_entity.pdbx_description
1 polymer ?
#
loop_
_entity_poly.entity_id
_entity_poly.type
_entity_poly.pdbx_seq_one_letter_code
_entity_poly.pdbx_strand_id
1 'polypeptide(L)'
;AQAIVRAAQDKHSPLLEAQKFQERVGKGMEGYVKGEHICLGHRKWLLEQGIQLEIPPDQPGYTRLYVAVNGKCIGSLVLIDKLRKAARKIVQELKRRADVWRVTGDEEQAAVAVAAAAGIDQMRAGML
;
A
#
# COMPACT_ATOMS: atom_id res chain seq x y z
N ALA A 1 4.93 -6.67 -2.62
CA ALA A 1 5.30 -6.73 -4.06
C ALA A 1 4.17 -7.23 -4.97
N GLN A 2 3.50 -8.37 -4.69
CA GLN A 2 2.52 -9.00 -5.60
C GLN A 2 1.41 -8.08 -6.14
N ALA A 3 0.85 -7.20 -5.30
CA ALA A 3 -0.20 -6.26 -5.71
C ALA A 3 0.28 -5.30 -6.83
N ILE A 4 1.54 -4.86 -6.78
CA ILE A 4 2.15 -3.96 -7.77
C ILE A 4 2.35 -4.70 -9.08
N VAL A 5 2.86 -5.94 -9.03
CA VAL A 5 3.06 -6.80 -10.21
C VAL A 5 1.74 -7.04 -10.94
N ARG A 6 0.69 -7.40 -10.19
CA ARG A 6 -0.65 -7.59 -10.76
C ARG A 6 -1.18 -6.32 -11.42
N ALA A 7 -1.04 -5.17 -10.76
CA ALA A 7 -1.48 -3.89 -11.31
C ALA A 7 -0.71 -3.51 -12.59
N ALA A 8 0.57 -3.85 -12.70
CA ALA A 8 1.37 -3.66 -13.92
C ALA A 8 0.90 -4.58 -15.06
N GLN A 9 0.60 -5.84 -14.75
CA GLN A 9 0.05 -6.81 -15.70
C GLN A 9 -1.33 -6.41 -16.23
N ASP A 10 -2.24 -5.96 -15.34
CA ASP A 10 -3.58 -5.46 -15.73
C ASP A 10 -3.48 -4.25 -16.68
N LYS A 11 -2.38 -3.48 -16.60
CA LYS A 11 -2.07 -2.36 -17.48
C LYS A 11 -1.22 -2.76 -18.70
N HIS A 12 -0.99 -4.05 -18.93
CA HIS A 12 -0.17 -4.58 -20.02
C HIS A 12 1.24 -3.99 -20.06
N SER A 13 1.79 -3.62 -18.90
CA SER A 13 3.17 -3.12 -18.80
C SER A 13 4.16 -4.29 -18.84
N PRO A 14 5.23 -4.20 -19.65
CA PRO A 14 6.24 -5.26 -19.73
C PRO A 14 6.99 -5.38 -18.41
N LEU A 15 7.21 -6.62 -17.96
CA LEU A 15 8.06 -6.92 -16.82
C LEU A 15 9.51 -7.01 -17.29
N LEU A 16 10.34 -6.09 -16.80
CA LEU A 16 11.77 -6.07 -17.08
C LEU A 16 12.54 -6.81 -15.99
N GLU A 17 13.64 -7.43 -16.38
CA GLU A 17 14.55 -8.07 -15.43
C GLU A 17 15.30 -7.02 -14.61
N ALA A 18 15.40 -7.25 -13.31
CA ALA A 18 16.18 -6.44 -12.39
C ALA A 18 17.48 -7.15 -12.02
N GLN A 19 18.60 -6.44 -12.12
CA GLN A 19 19.93 -6.91 -11.76
C GLN A 19 20.36 -6.34 -10.41
N LYS A 20 21.26 -7.04 -9.71
CA LYS A 20 21.80 -6.63 -8.40
C LYS A 20 20.70 -6.23 -7.40
N PHE A 21 19.57 -6.94 -7.44
CA PHE A 21 18.43 -6.70 -6.57
C PHE A 21 18.82 -6.85 -5.10
N GLN A 22 18.42 -5.88 -4.27
CA GLN A 22 18.59 -5.92 -2.83
C GLN A 22 17.29 -5.51 -2.15
N GLU A 23 16.80 -6.35 -1.25
CA GLU A 23 15.72 -6.01 -0.34
C GLU A 23 16.30 -5.40 0.95
N ARG A 24 15.73 -4.27 1.38
CA ARG A 24 16.01 -3.62 2.65
C ARG A 24 14.80 -3.83 3.55
N VAL A 25 14.89 -4.85 4.42
CA VAL A 25 13.79 -5.25 5.31
C VAL A 25 13.22 -4.05 6.06
N GLY A 26 11.90 -3.86 5.97
CA GLY A 26 11.18 -2.75 6.60
C GLY A 26 11.40 -1.37 5.98
N LYS A 27 12.17 -1.27 4.90
CA LYS A 27 12.52 0.01 4.25
C LYS A 27 12.09 0.08 2.79
N GLY A 28 12.41 -0.93 1.99
CA GLY A 28 12.20 -0.92 0.56
C GLY A 28 13.07 -1.91 -0.19
N MET A 29 13.28 -1.66 -1.46
CA MET A 29 14.13 -2.45 -2.35
C MET A 29 14.82 -1.57 -3.40
N GLU A 30 15.95 -2.05 -3.89
CA GLU A 30 16.72 -1.40 -4.93
C GLU A 30 17.27 -2.41 -5.93
N GLY A 31 17.64 -1.93 -7.11
CA GLY A 31 18.27 -2.75 -8.15
C GLY A 31 18.53 -1.94 -9.40
N TYR A 32 18.98 -2.62 -10.45
CA TYR A 32 19.27 -2.00 -11.73
C TYR A 32 18.35 -2.57 -12.81
N VAL A 33 17.66 -1.70 -13.55
CA VAL A 33 16.82 -2.08 -14.69
C VAL A 33 17.35 -1.34 -15.91
N LYS A 34 17.76 -2.07 -16.94
CA LYS A 34 18.38 -1.48 -18.15
C LYS A 34 19.56 -0.54 -17.84
N GLY A 35 20.31 -0.83 -16.78
CA GLY A 35 21.46 -0.02 -16.33
C GLY A 35 21.12 1.17 -15.44
N GLU A 36 19.84 1.51 -15.26
CA GLU A 36 19.40 2.57 -14.35
C GLU A 36 19.21 2.04 -12.93
N HIS A 37 19.68 2.78 -11.93
CA HIS A 37 19.48 2.45 -10.53
C HIS A 37 18.08 2.85 -10.09
N ILE A 38 17.29 1.87 -9.65
CA ILE A 38 15.91 2.04 -9.23
C ILE A 38 15.82 1.80 -7.72
N CYS A 39 15.19 2.74 -7.00
CA CYS A 39 14.83 2.59 -5.59
C CYS A 39 13.32 2.65 -5.41
N LEU A 40 12.76 1.70 -4.65
CA LEU A 40 11.35 1.66 -4.28
C LEU A 40 11.24 1.48 -2.76
N GLY A 41 10.64 2.42 -2.03
CA GLY A 41 10.48 2.26 -0.59
C GLY A 41 9.78 3.40 0.14
N HIS A 42 9.81 3.35 1.47
CA HIS A 42 9.15 4.34 2.31
C HIS A 42 9.93 5.67 2.36
N ARG A 43 9.21 6.76 2.69
CA ARG A 43 9.73 8.14 2.72
C ARG A 43 11.08 8.25 3.44
N LYS A 44 11.15 7.73 4.68
CA LYS A 44 12.33 7.82 5.54
C LYS A 44 13.57 7.24 4.86
N TRP A 45 13.44 6.07 4.23
CA TRP A 45 14.58 5.40 3.61
C TRP A 45 15.08 6.12 2.36
N LEU A 46 14.19 6.64 1.51
CA LEU A 46 14.64 7.42 0.34
C LEU A 46 15.37 8.71 0.76
N LEU A 47 14.90 9.38 1.82
CA LEU A 47 15.59 10.54 2.38
C LEU A 47 16.97 10.16 2.93
N GLU A 48 17.12 9.00 3.56
CA GLU A 48 18.42 8.44 3.99
C GLU A 48 19.37 8.19 2.80
N GLN A 49 18.85 7.96 1.59
CA GLN A 49 19.65 7.83 0.35
C GLN A 49 19.98 9.18 -0.30
N GLY A 50 19.63 10.31 0.33
CA GLY A 50 19.84 11.65 -0.23
C GLY A 50 18.85 12.03 -1.34
N ILE A 51 17.78 11.24 -1.53
CA ILE A 51 16.77 11.49 -2.56
C ILE A 51 15.76 12.51 -2.03
N GLN A 52 15.64 13.65 -2.72
CA GLN A 52 14.63 14.65 -2.39
C GLN A 52 13.24 14.19 -2.81
N LEU A 53 12.26 14.43 -1.94
CA LEU A 53 10.86 14.02 -2.13
C LEU A 53 9.94 15.24 -2.11
N GLU A 54 9.47 15.62 -3.29
CA GLU A 54 8.48 16.70 -3.47
C GLU A 54 7.04 16.22 -3.20
N ILE A 55 6.81 14.90 -3.24
CA ILE A 55 5.50 14.29 -3.00
C ILE A 55 5.22 14.31 -1.48
N PRO A 56 4.06 14.84 -1.05
CA PRO A 56 3.72 14.94 0.37
C PRO A 56 3.52 13.56 1.02
N PRO A 57 3.67 13.48 2.36
CA PRO A 57 3.50 12.25 3.12
C PRO A 57 2.05 11.73 3.09
N ASP A 58 1.87 10.53 3.63
CA ASP A 58 0.64 9.74 3.49
C ASP A 58 -0.58 10.36 4.15
N GLN A 59 -1.73 10.08 3.53
CA GLN A 59 -3.00 10.17 4.20
C GLN A 59 -3.25 8.87 4.97
N PRO A 60 -3.91 8.95 6.12
CA PRO A 60 -4.27 7.78 6.92
C PRO A 60 -5.00 6.70 6.11
N GLY A 61 -4.63 5.44 6.30
CA GLY A 61 -5.23 4.31 5.58
C GLY A 61 -4.65 4.01 4.18
N TYR A 62 -3.60 4.72 3.78
CA TYR A 62 -2.88 4.47 2.54
C TYR A 62 -1.43 4.08 2.84
N THR A 63 -0.93 3.04 2.19
CA THR A 63 0.52 2.73 2.22
C THR A 63 1.17 3.27 0.96
N ARG A 64 2.06 4.26 1.06
CA ARG A 64 2.80 4.76 -0.10
C ARG A 64 4.23 4.26 -0.13
N LEU A 65 4.63 3.86 -1.34
CA LEU A 65 6.01 3.63 -1.71
C LEU A 65 6.42 4.70 -2.72
N TYR A 66 7.59 5.29 -2.53
CA TYR A 66 8.16 6.27 -3.44
C TYR A 66 9.09 5.55 -4.42
N VAL A 67 9.11 6.01 -5.66
CA VAL A 67 9.94 5.47 -6.73
C VAL A 67 10.99 6.51 -7.10
N ALA A 68 12.25 6.10 -7.17
CA ALA A 68 13.33 6.92 -7.64
C ALA A 68 14.16 6.20 -8.70
N VAL A 69 14.66 6.98 -9.66
CA VAL A 69 15.53 6.53 -10.75
C VAL A 69 16.77 7.41 -10.73
N ASN A 70 17.95 6.79 -10.65
CA ASN A 70 19.25 7.47 -10.61
C ASN A 70 19.30 8.63 -9.60
N GLY A 71 18.80 8.39 -8.38
CA GLY A 71 18.79 9.38 -7.29
C GLY A 71 17.69 10.45 -7.35
N LYS A 72 16.82 10.43 -8.37
CA LYS A 72 15.70 11.38 -8.50
C LYS A 72 14.37 10.68 -8.27
N CYS A 73 13.54 11.23 -7.38
CA CYS A 73 12.16 10.74 -7.22
C CYS A 73 11.34 11.04 -8.47
N ILE A 74 10.71 10.01 -9.04
CA ILE A 74 9.90 10.11 -10.26
C ILE A 74 8.39 9.94 -9.99
N GLY A 75 8.02 9.51 -8.78
CA GLY A 75 6.63 9.22 -8.47
C GLY A 75 6.45 8.40 -7.20
N SER A 76 5.22 7.93 -7.01
CA SER A 76 4.87 7.03 -5.91
C SER A 76 3.78 6.04 -6.31
N LEU A 77 3.79 4.90 -5.65
CA LEU A 77 2.76 3.87 -5.69
C LEU A 77 1.97 3.93 -4.39
N VAL A 78 0.66 3.98 -4.49
CA VAL A 78 -0.23 3.99 -3.32
C VAL A 78 -0.99 2.67 -3.27
N LEU A 79 -0.81 1.95 -2.17
CA LEU A 79 -1.50 0.71 -1.90
C LEU A 79 -2.67 0.99 -0.94
N ILE A 80 -3.82 0.42 -1.29
CA ILE A 80 -5.09 0.58 -0.58
C ILE A 80 -5.72 -0.79 -0.48
N ASP A 81 -6.15 -1.16 0.72
CA ASP A 81 -7.01 -2.32 0.89
C ASP A 81 -8.40 -2.02 0.36
N LYS A 82 -8.67 -2.53 -0.84
CA LYS A 82 -10.00 -2.44 -1.42
C LYS A 82 -10.93 -3.41 -0.71
N LEU A 83 -12.04 -2.88 -0.23
CA LEU A 83 -13.16 -3.71 0.20
C LEU A 83 -13.61 -4.61 -0.98
N ARG A 84 -13.82 -5.90 -0.70
CA ARG A 84 -14.40 -6.82 -1.71
C ARG A 84 -15.75 -6.27 -2.16
N LYS A 85 -16.04 -6.34 -3.47
CA LYS A 85 -17.30 -5.82 -4.06
C LYS A 85 -18.55 -6.32 -3.33
N ALA A 86 -18.54 -7.57 -2.89
CA ALA A 86 -19.68 -8.20 -2.19
C ALA A 86 -19.77 -7.86 -0.69
N ALA A 87 -18.72 -7.27 -0.09
CA ALA A 87 -18.63 -7.14 1.36
C ALA A 87 -19.80 -6.35 1.97
N ARG A 88 -20.18 -5.21 1.36
CA ARG A 88 -21.32 -4.41 1.84
C ARG A 88 -22.63 -5.21 1.83
N LYS A 89 -22.89 -5.96 0.76
CA LYS A 89 -24.08 -6.81 0.64
C LYS A 89 -24.09 -7.90 1.72
N ILE A 90 -22.95 -8.58 1.92
CA ILE A 90 -22.80 -9.62 2.93
C ILE A 90 -23.01 -9.05 4.33
N VAL A 91 -22.40 -7.90 4.65
CA VAL A 91 -22.58 -7.24 5.96
C VAL A 91 -24.05 -6.89 6.19
N GLN A 92 -24.75 -6.36 5.17
CA GLN A 92 -26.18 -6.07 5.29
C GLN A 92 -27.03 -7.32 5.55
N GLU A 93 -26.71 -8.45 4.93
CA GLU A 93 -27.40 -9.72 5.16
C GLU A 93 -27.11 -10.27 6.56
N LEU A 94 -25.87 -10.16 7.03
CA LEU A 94 -25.47 -10.59 8.38
C LEU A 94 -26.11 -9.75 9.47
N LYS A 95 -26.18 -8.42 9.30
CA LYS A 95 -26.84 -7.50 10.25
C LYS A 95 -28.32 -7.82 10.50
N ARG A 96 -28.99 -8.54 9.58
CA ARG A 96 -30.37 -9.00 9.78
C ARG A 96 -30.46 -10.19 10.75
N ARG A 97 -29.33 -10.82 11.08
CA ARG A 97 -29.27 -12.08 11.85
C ARG A 97 -28.42 -11.96 13.11
N ALA A 98 -27.42 -11.08 13.12
CA ALA A 98 -26.49 -10.91 14.23
C ALA A 98 -25.83 -9.53 14.20
N ASP A 99 -25.26 -9.13 15.34
CA ASP A 99 -24.36 -7.97 15.40
C ASP A 99 -23.06 -8.25 14.66
N VAL A 100 -22.62 -7.26 13.86
CA VAL A 100 -21.40 -7.35 13.07
C VAL A 100 -20.37 -6.39 13.62
N TRP A 101 -19.21 -6.92 14.01
CA TRP A 101 -18.08 -6.16 14.52
C TRP A 101 -16.87 -6.28 13.59
N ARG A 102 -16.14 -5.18 13.36
CA ARG A 102 -14.79 -5.24 12.79
C ARG A 102 -13.77 -5.25 13.92
N VAL A 103 -12.88 -6.24 13.88
CA VAL A 103 -11.73 -6.34 14.78
C VAL A 103 -10.47 -6.33 13.93
N THR A 104 -9.54 -5.42 14.21
CA THR A 104 -8.25 -5.34 13.49
C THR A 104 -7.12 -4.87 14.39
N GLY A 105 -5.89 -5.29 14.07
CA GLY A 105 -4.66 -4.73 14.62
C GLY A 105 -4.20 -3.45 13.93
N ASP A 106 -4.86 -3.04 12.83
CA ASP A 106 -4.54 -1.82 12.10
C ASP A 106 -4.76 -0.57 12.96
N GLU A 107 -4.07 0.51 12.59
CA GLU A 107 -4.32 1.85 13.14
C GLU A 107 -5.79 2.25 12.97
N GLU A 108 -6.35 2.88 14.01
CA GLU A 108 -7.77 3.23 14.09
C GLU A 108 -8.26 4.02 12.87
N GLN A 109 -7.46 4.96 12.39
CA GLN A 109 -7.84 5.82 11.28
C GLN A 109 -8.01 5.06 9.96
N ALA A 110 -7.16 4.07 9.71
CA ALA A 110 -7.30 3.16 8.57
C ALA A 110 -8.52 2.24 8.74
N ALA A 111 -8.71 1.72 9.95
CA ALA A 111 -9.78 0.81 10.27
C ALA A 111 -11.16 1.45 10.05
N VAL A 112 -11.36 2.69 10.52
CA VAL A 112 -12.63 3.45 10.42
C VAL A 112 -13.07 3.59 8.97
N ALA A 113 -12.16 3.94 8.06
CA ALA A 113 -12.47 4.08 6.63
C ALA A 113 -13.01 2.77 6.03
N VAL A 114 -12.42 1.62 6.40
CA VAL A 114 -12.85 0.32 5.89
C VAL A 114 -14.19 -0.12 6.49
N ALA A 115 -14.43 0.11 7.79
CA ALA A 115 -15.72 -0.21 8.42
C ALA A 115 -16.87 0.63 7.83
N ALA A 116 -16.66 1.93 7.65
CA ALA A 116 -17.64 2.81 7.03
C ALA A 116 -17.98 2.35 5.60
N ALA A 117 -16.96 1.99 4.80
CA ALA A 117 -17.17 1.47 3.45
C ALA A 117 -17.95 0.13 3.43
N ALA A 118 -17.74 -0.72 4.44
CA ALA A 118 -18.45 -1.99 4.61
C ALA A 118 -19.85 -1.85 5.21
N GLY A 119 -20.15 -0.69 5.80
CA GLY A 119 -21.38 -0.45 6.56
C GLY A 119 -21.37 -1.17 7.92
N ILE A 120 -20.23 -1.24 8.60
CA ILE A 120 -20.09 -1.81 9.94
C ILE A 120 -20.00 -0.66 10.95
N ASP A 121 -20.90 -0.65 11.95
CA ASP A 121 -20.97 0.45 12.93
C ASP A 121 -20.12 0.17 14.18
N GLN A 122 -19.87 -1.12 14.47
CA GLN A 122 -19.14 -1.55 15.65
C GLN A 122 -17.70 -1.96 15.31
N MET A 123 -16.72 -1.40 16.02
CA MET A 123 -15.31 -1.57 15.71
C MET A 123 -14.43 -1.68 16.96
N ARG A 124 -13.36 -2.46 16.85
CA ARG A 124 -12.15 -2.35 17.66
C ARG A 124 -10.90 -2.36 16.75
N ALA A 125 -10.02 -1.39 16.93
CA ALA A 125 -8.77 -1.23 16.18
C ALA A 125 -7.57 -1.17 17.13
N GLY A 126 -6.35 -1.27 16.59
CA GLY A 126 -5.12 -1.23 17.39
C GLY A 126 -4.97 -2.37 18.40
N MET A 127 -5.65 -3.49 18.18
CA MET A 127 -5.54 -4.66 19.05
C MET A 127 -4.33 -5.51 18.63
N LEU A 128 -3.15 -5.15 19.15
CA LEU A 128 -1.90 -5.92 19.10
C LEU A 128 -1.18 -5.83 20.45
#